data_AF-A0A3N5IR05-F1
#
_entry.id   AF-A0A3N5IR05-F1
#
_cell.length_a   1.000
_cell.length_b   1.000
_cell.length_c   1.000
_cell.angle_alpha   90.00
_cell.angle_beta   90.00
_cell.angle_gamma   90.00
#
_symmetry.space_group_name_H-M   'P 1'
#
loop_
_entity.id
_entity.type
_entity.pdbx_description
1 polymer ?
#
loop_
_entity_poly.entity_id
_entity_poly.type
_entity_poly.pdbx_seq_one_letter_code
_entity_poly.pdbx_strand_id
1 'polypeptide(L)'
;MASYRIIAWKDIPASVEARDGADVVTVPLSERFQALIDSVAMQIGAHDDAYLEHWGATEGERSGSAHEVGTAVAAELETRFSEFTARALRQP
;
A
#
# COMPACT_ATOMS: atom_id res chain seq x y z
N MET A 1 -15.29 -15.39 -0.83
CA MET A 1 -14.76 -14.23 -1.57
C MET A 1 -14.11 -13.37 -0.52
N ALA A 2 -12.84 -13.02 -0.69
CA ALA A 2 -12.12 -12.25 0.30
C ALA A 2 -12.21 -10.76 -0.04
N SER A 3 -12.42 -9.94 0.99
CA SER A 3 -12.21 -8.49 0.89
C SER A 3 -10.75 -8.18 1.15
N TYR A 4 -10.22 -7.13 0.54
CA TYR A 4 -8.89 -6.65 0.83
C TYR A 4 -8.87 -5.13 0.86
N ARG A 5 -7.93 -4.57 1.61
CA ARG A 5 -7.61 -3.16 1.65
C ARG A 5 -6.12 -2.96 1.36
N ILE A 6 -5.82 -2.04 0.47
CA ILE A 6 -4.46 -1.57 0.21
C ILE A 6 -4.25 -0.35 1.10
N ILE A 7 -3.34 -0.45 2.05
CA ILE A 7 -2.92 0.67 2.88
C ILE A 7 -1.85 1.44 2.12
N ALA A 8 -2.06 2.73 1.95
CA ALA A 8 -1.16 3.60 1.19
C ALA A 8 -0.97 4.95 1.89
N TRP A 9 0.23 5.51 1.77
CA TRP A 9 0.56 6.85 2.20
C TRP A 9 0.69 7.75 0.98
N LYS A 10 -0.13 8.81 0.90
CA LYS A 10 -0.13 9.76 -0.24
C LYS A 10 0.06 9.06 -1.58
N ASP A 11 -0.83 8.11 -1.89
CA ASP A 11 -0.84 7.34 -3.13
C ASP A 11 0.27 6.28 -3.32
N ILE A 12 1.13 6.07 -2.33
CA ILE A 12 2.20 5.07 -2.33
C ILE A 12 1.78 3.89 -1.45
N PRO A 13 1.59 2.68 -2.00
CA PRO A 13 1.21 1.49 -1.23
C PRO A 13 2.28 1.10 -0.20
N ALA A 14 1.85 0.60 0.97
CA ALA A 14 2.75 0.10 2.01
C ALA A 14 2.45 -1.36 2.39
N SER A 15 1.17 -1.71 2.46
CA SER A 15 0.75 -3.08 2.78
C SER A 15 -0.64 -3.39 2.21
N VAL A 16 -0.94 -4.69 2.13
CA VAL A 16 -2.26 -5.20 1.76
C VAL A 16 -2.79 -6.01 2.92
N GLU A 17 -3.97 -5.68 3.42
CA GLU A 17 -4.68 -6.53 4.37
C GLU A 17 -5.86 -7.18 3.66
N ALA A 18 -5.94 -8.50 3.71
CA ALA A 18 -7.03 -9.29 3.15
C ALA A 18 -7.78 -10.03 4.26
N ARG A 19 -9.09 -10.15 4.11
CA ARG A 19 -10.00 -10.79 5.06
C ARG A 19 -10.93 -11.75 4.33
N ASP A 20 -11.06 -12.96 4.87
CA ASP A 20 -12.03 -13.96 4.43
C ASP A 20 -12.72 -14.54 5.66
N GLY A 21 -13.94 -14.06 5.96
CA GLY A 21 -14.64 -14.42 7.19
C GLY A 21 -13.86 -14.02 8.45
N ALA A 22 -13.37 -15.01 9.20
CA ALA A 22 -12.56 -14.83 10.41
C ALA A 22 -11.06 -14.70 10.14
N ASP A 23 -10.59 -15.14 8.96
CA ASP A 23 -9.18 -15.09 8.61
C ASP A 23 -8.80 -13.69 8.13
N VAL A 24 -7.73 -13.14 8.71
CA VAL A 24 -7.16 -11.84 8.33
C VAL A 24 -5.67 -12.02 8.11
N VAL A 25 -5.20 -11.58 6.96
CA VAL A 25 -3.79 -11.64 6.57
C VAL A 25 -3.34 -10.25 6.17
N THR A 26 -2.28 -9.76 6.80
CA THR A 26 -1.60 -8.52 6.38
C THR A 26 -0.30 -8.89 5.71
N VAL A 27 -0.17 -8.53 4.43
CA VAL A 27 1.01 -8.73 3.61
C VAL A 27 1.72 -7.39 3.44
N PRO A 28 2.88 -7.17 4.08
CA PRO A 28 3.68 -5.97 3.84
C PRO A 28 4.30 -6.00 2.45
N LEU A 29 4.48 -4.83 1.84
CA LEU A 29 5.26 -4.69 0.62
C LEU A 29 6.76 -4.58 0.94
N SER A 30 7.58 -4.65 -0.09
CA SER A 30 9.02 -4.50 -0.06
C SER A 30 9.42 -3.16 0.57
N GLU A 31 10.56 -3.16 1.25
CA GLU A 31 11.17 -1.98 1.88
C GLU A 31 11.38 -0.82 0.89
N ARG A 32 11.42 -1.10 -0.41
CA ARG A 32 11.49 -0.09 -1.48
C ARG A 32 10.30 0.88 -1.45
N PHE A 33 9.11 0.40 -1.10
CA PHE A 33 7.93 1.25 -0.94
C PHE A 33 8.06 2.17 0.26
N GLN A 34 8.56 1.66 1.39
CA GLN A 34 8.81 2.47 2.58
C GLN A 34 9.86 3.55 2.30
N ALA A 35 10.96 3.21 1.64
CA ALA A 35 11.99 4.18 1.25
C ALA A 35 11.43 5.28 0.31
N LEU A 36 10.48 4.94 -0.57
CA LEU A 36 9.82 5.91 -1.42
C LEU A 36 8.91 6.85 -0.61
N ILE A 37 8.14 6.31 0.34
CA ILE A 37 7.32 7.10 1.28
C ILE A 37 8.21 8.08 2.04
N ASP A 38 9.29 7.60 2.65
CA ASP A 38 10.21 8.42 3.43
C ASP A 38 10.83 9.53 2.56
N SER A 39 11.27 9.21 1.33
CA SER A 39 11.83 10.20 0.39
C SER A 39 10.82 11.29 0.05
N VAL A 40 9.56 10.94 -0.18
CA VAL A 40 8.52 11.90 -0.56
C VAL A 40 8.08 12.73 0.64
N ALA A 41 7.96 12.12 1.82
CA ALA A 41 7.69 12.82 3.08
C ALA A 41 8.77 13.86 3.38
N MET A 42 10.04 13.50 3.21
CA MET A 42 11.17 14.42 3.35
C MET A 42 11.10 15.57 2.32
N GLN A 43 10.75 15.28 1.06
CA GLN A 43 10.66 16.29 0.00
C GLN A 43 9.59 17.36 0.30
N ILE A 44 8.43 16.95 0.83
CA ILE A 44 7.31 17.86 1.11
C ILE A 44 7.37 18.47 2.52
N GLY A 45 8.40 18.14 3.31
CA GLY A 45 8.50 18.58 4.70
C GLY A 45 7.39 18.02 5.61
N ALA A 46 6.82 16.86 5.26
CA ALA A 46 5.85 16.19 6.11
C ALA A 46 6.59 15.55 7.29
N HIS A 47 6.29 16.05 8.49
CA HIS A 47 6.86 15.58 9.75
C HIS A 47 5.72 15.29 10.72
N ASP A 48 5.96 14.36 11.65
CA ASP A 48 5.07 14.04 12.77
C ASP A 48 3.60 13.84 12.37
N ASP A 49 2.72 14.78 12.67
CA ASP A 49 1.27 14.63 12.47
C ASP A 49 0.87 14.66 10.99
N ALA A 50 1.50 15.51 10.18
CA ALA A 50 1.22 15.60 8.74
C ALA A 50 1.56 14.28 8.01
N TYR A 51 2.54 13.53 8.52
CA TYR A 51 2.86 12.20 8.00
C TYR A 51 1.76 11.20 8.32
N LEU A 52 1.15 11.25 9.51
CA LEU A 52 0.10 10.32 9.90
C LEU A 52 -1.25 10.63 9.23
N GLU A 53 -1.50 11.88 8.85
CA GLU A 53 -2.76 12.31 8.22
C GLU A 53 -2.94 11.83 6.77
N HIS A 54 -1.87 11.44 6.09
CA HIS A 54 -1.91 11.04 4.67
C HIS A 54 -2.11 9.54 4.43
N TRP A 55 -2.30 8.75 5.49
CA TRP A 55 -2.62 7.33 5.36
C TRP A 55 -4.07 7.14 4.92
N GLY A 56 -4.24 6.35 3.86
CA GLY A 56 -5.53 5.95 3.34
C GLY A 56 -5.58 4.44 3.09
N ALA A 57 -6.80 3.93 2.96
CA ALA A 57 -7.06 2.54 2.58
C ALA A 57 -7.95 2.52 1.34
N THR A 58 -7.58 1.72 0.34
CA THR A 58 -8.43 1.43 -0.82
C THR A 58 -8.95 0.01 -0.71
N GLU A 59 -10.26 -0.15 -0.66
CA GLU A 59 -10.92 -1.44 -0.53
C GLU A 59 -11.19 -2.10 -1.89
N GLY A 60 -11.22 -3.42 -1.91
CA GLY A 60 -11.61 -4.22 -3.05
C GLY A 60 -12.02 -5.63 -2.62
N GLU A 61 -12.60 -6.38 -3.55
CA GLU A 61 -12.96 -7.77 -3.32
C GLU A 61 -12.39 -8.64 -4.45
N ARG A 62 -11.96 -9.85 -4.11
CA ARG A 62 -11.45 -10.81 -5.09
C ARG A 62 -11.81 -12.24 -4.65
N SER A 63 -12.00 -13.11 -5.64
CA SER A 63 -12.20 -14.54 -5.39
C SER A 63 -10.90 -15.18 -4.90
N GLY A 64 -10.99 -16.05 -3.90
CA GLY A 64 -9.86 -16.69 -3.23
C GLY A 64 -9.93 -16.55 -1.71
N SER A 65 -8.97 -17.15 -1.02
CA SER A 65 -8.75 -17.00 0.43
C SER A 65 -8.04 -15.67 0.75
N ALA A 66 -8.08 -15.25 2.01
CA ALA A 66 -7.36 -14.06 2.47
C ALA A 66 -5.86 -14.09 2.12
N HIS A 67 -5.22 -15.25 2.27
CA HIS A 67 -3.79 -15.40 1.96
C HIS A 67 -3.52 -15.28 0.45
N GLU A 68 -4.27 -16.01 -0.38
CA GLU A 68 -4.12 -15.94 -1.84
C GLU A 68 -4.36 -14.53 -2.38
N VAL A 69 -5.42 -13.87 -1.91
CA VAL A 69 -5.75 -12.50 -2.34
C VAL A 69 -4.69 -11.51 -1.85
N GLY A 70 -4.30 -11.57 -0.58
CA GLY A 70 -3.29 -10.69 -0.01
C GLY A 70 -1.95 -10.79 -0.76
N THR A 71 -1.46 -12.01 -0.99
CA THR A 71 -0.20 -12.23 -1.73
C THR A 71 -0.31 -11.83 -3.20
N ALA A 72 -1.42 -12.14 -3.87
CA ALA A 72 -1.61 -11.79 -5.28
C ALA A 72 -1.65 -10.27 -5.49
N VAL A 73 -2.42 -9.55 -4.66
CA VAL A 73 -2.52 -8.08 -4.73
C VAL A 73 -1.18 -7.44 -4.37
N ALA A 74 -0.48 -7.94 -3.34
CA ALA A 74 0.85 -7.45 -3.00
C ALA A 74 1.84 -7.61 -4.17
N ALA A 75 1.87 -8.79 -4.79
CA ALA A 75 2.73 -9.04 -5.96
C ALA A 75 2.38 -8.13 -7.15
N GLU A 76 1.09 -7.88 -7.42
CA GLU A 76 0.67 -6.92 -8.44
C GLU A 76 1.19 -5.51 -8.16
N LEU A 77 1.11 -5.04 -6.91
CA LEU A 77 1.64 -3.74 -6.51
C LEU A 77 3.15 -3.65 -6.68
N GLU A 78 3.89 -4.70 -6.29
CA GLU A 78 5.35 -4.81 -6.48
C GLU A 78 5.76 -4.66 -7.94
N THR A 79 5.07 -5.36 -8.85
CA THR A 79 5.37 -5.25 -10.29
C THR A 79 5.16 -3.84 -10.84
N ARG A 80 4.30 -3.06 -10.19
CA ARG A 80 3.96 -1.68 -10.54
C ARG A 80 4.76 -0.64 -9.76
N PHE A 81 5.79 -1.04 -9.00
CA PHE A 81 6.63 -0.13 -8.21
C PHE A 81 7.15 1.08 -9.01
N SER A 82 7.57 0.87 -10.25
CA SER A 82 8.06 1.93 -11.15
C SER A 82 6.97 2.98 -11.46
N GLU A 83 5.71 2.57 -11.59
CA GLU A 83 4.58 3.49 -11.82
C GLU A 83 4.34 4.36 -10.59
N PHE A 84 4.35 3.75 -9.39
CA PHE A 84 4.18 4.47 -8.13
C PHE A 84 5.31 5.47 -7.91
N THR A 85 6.55 5.08 -8.19
CA THR A 85 7.72 5.98 -8.11
C THR A 85 7.58 7.16 -9.07
N ALA A 86 7.26 6.89 -10.34
CA ALA A 86 7.09 7.94 -11.35
C ALA A 86 5.92 8.88 -11.04
N ARG A 87 4.87 8.41 -10.35
CA ARG A 87 3.75 9.24 -9.90
C ARG A 87 4.15 10.09 -8.69
N ALA A 88 4.77 9.48 -7.69
CA ALA A 88 5.14 10.14 -6.44
C ALA A 88 6.12 11.29 -6.67
N LEU A 89 7.13 11.10 -7.52
CA LEU A 89 8.13 12.11 -7.85
C LEU A 89 7.62 13.22 -8.79
N ARG A 90 6.44 13.05 -9.42
CA ARG A 90 5.82 14.07 -10.28
C ARG A 90 4.91 15.03 -9.51
N GLN A 91 4.56 14.72 -8.27
CA GLN A 91 3.77 15.64 -7.44
C GLN A 91 4.70 16.77 -6.96
N PRO A 92 4.39 18.05 -7.26
CA PRO A 92 5.20 19.20 -6.86
C PRO A 92 5.18 19.43 -5.35
#